data_AF-A0A2A4LEH5-F1
#
_entry.id   AF-A0A2A4LEH5-F1
#
_cell.length_a   1.000
_cell.length_b   1.000
_cell.length_c   1.000
_cell.angle_alpha   90.00
_cell.angle_beta   90.00
_cell.angle_gamma   90.00
#
_symmetry.space_group_name_H-M   'P 1'
#
loop_
_entity.id
_entity.type
_entity.pdbx_description
1 polymer ?
#
loop_
_entity_poly.entity_id
_entity_poly.type
_entity_poly.pdbx_seq_one_letter_code
_entity_poly.pdbx_strand_id
1 'polypeptide(L)'
;MLKPGRCRYGLMMNEDGFLFDDGVTVRLAKDHFLMHTTSGNADRIVGWLEEWHQTEWPELKLFITPITENYAQFAVAGPHSREILQKLEGTIDFSREAFAPLDYKAGELCGVPVRIYRISFSGELSYEVCMPANSGLA
;
A
#
# COMPACT_ATOMS: atom_id res chain seq x y z
N MET A 1 -13.70 2.36 12.00
CA MET A 1 -12.40 1.65 11.86
C MET A 1 -12.19 1.23 10.41
N LEU A 2 -10.93 1.19 9.93
CA LEU A 2 -10.59 0.76 8.56
C LEU A 2 -10.97 -0.72 8.38
N LYS A 3 -11.72 -1.08 7.32
CA LYS A 3 -12.10 -2.49 7.08
C LYS A 3 -10.96 -3.24 6.37
N PRO A 4 -10.80 -4.57 6.56
CA PRO A 4 -9.91 -5.36 5.69
C PRO A 4 -10.24 -5.15 4.21
N GLY A 5 -9.22 -5.14 3.36
CA GLY A 5 -9.35 -4.84 1.93
C GLY A 5 -9.48 -3.35 1.60
N ARG A 6 -9.26 -2.46 2.57
CA ARG A 6 -9.34 -1.01 2.37
C ARG A 6 -8.02 -0.31 2.68
N CYS A 7 -7.78 0.74 1.92
CA CYS A 7 -6.68 1.67 2.07
C CYS A 7 -7.15 2.94 2.79
N ARG A 8 -6.22 3.63 3.45
CA ARG A 8 -6.44 4.94 4.07
C ARG A 8 -5.16 5.74 4.07
N TYR A 9 -5.27 7.00 3.63
CA TYR A 9 -4.21 7.98 3.79
C TYR A 9 -4.14 8.45 5.24
N GLY A 10 -2.93 8.60 5.76
CA GLY A 10 -2.65 9.03 7.12
C GLY A 10 -1.45 9.98 7.17
N LEU A 11 -1.42 10.77 8.23
CA LEU A 11 -0.35 11.69 8.56
C LEU A 11 0.33 11.22 9.85
N MET A 12 1.65 11.33 9.90
CA MET A 12 2.45 11.04 11.09
C MET A 12 3.08 12.33 11.61
N MET A 13 2.81 12.64 12.87
CA MET A 13 3.32 13.83 13.55
C MET A 13 4.33 13.41 14.62
N ASN A 14 5.32 14.25 14.88
CA ASN A 14 6.16 14.12 16.07
C ASN A 14 5.42 14.66 17.32
N GLU A 15 6.08 14.58 18.47
CA GLU A 15 5.55 14.99 19.78
C GLU A 15 5.24 16.48 19.87
N ASP A 16 5.96 17.29 19.09
CA ASP A 16 5.73 18.72 18.96
C ASP A 16 4.54 19.05 18.05
N GLY A 17 3.93 18.05 17.41
CA GLY A 17 2.79 18.19 16.51
C GLY A 17 3.15 18.58 15.07
N PHE A 18 4.42 18.51 14.69
CA PHE A 18 4.87 18.74 13.32
C PHE A 18 4.74 17.48 12.47
N LEU A 19 4.22 17.63 11.26
CA LEU A 19 4.21 16.55 10.26
C LEU A 19 5.64 16.15 9.93
N PHE A 20 5.94 14.85 10.03
CA PHE A 20 7.26 14.33 9.67
C PHE A 20 7.23 13.19 8.64
N ASP A 21 6.08 12.55 8.43
CA ASP A 21 5.84 11.66 7.29
C ASP A 21 4.34 11.47 7.01
N ASP A 22 4.01 10.87 5.88
CA ASP A 22 2.66 10.57 5.45
C ASP A 22 2.63 9.35 4.51
N GLY A 23 1.42 8.87 4.25
CA GLY A 23 1.24 7.86 3.22
C GLY A 23 -0.04 7.04 3.37
N VAL A 24 -0.10 5.95 2.63
CA VAL A 24 -1.27 5.06 2.59
C VAL A 24 -1.00 3.81 3.41
N THR A 25 -1.90 3.50 4.34
CA THR A 25 -1.95 2.20 5.00
C THR A 25 -3.09 1.36 4.45
N VAL A 26 -2.80 0.12 4.08
CA VAL A 26 -3.81 -0.90 3.73
C VAL A 26 -4.01 -1.84 4.90
N ARG A 27 -5.27 -2.20 5.19
CA ARG A 27 -5.59 -3.29 6.12
C ARG A 27 -5.72 -4.59 5.33
N LEU A 28 -4.69 -5.43 5.37
CA LEU A 28 -4.63 -6.70 4.65
C LEU A 28 -5.55 -7.75 5.29
N ALA A 29 -5.57 -7.80 6.62
CA ALA A 29 -6.42 -8.69 7.40
C ALA A 29 -6.83 -8.01 8.72
N LYS A 30 -7.50 -8.75 9.62
CA LYS A 30 -7.93 -8.21 10.92
C LYS A 30 -6.76 -7.56 11.67
N ASP A 31 -5.63 -8.22 11.77
CA ASP A 31 -4.49 -7.76 12.58
C ASP A 31 -3.22 -7.61 11.72
N HIS A 32 -3.39 -7.33 10.42
CA HIS A 32 -2.27 -7.23 9.47
C HIS A 32 -2.45 -5.99 8.59
N PHE A 33 -1.43 -5.13 8.62
CA PHE A 33 -1.40 -3.86 7.91
C PHE A 33 -0.11 -3.75 7.10
N LEU A 34 -0.19 -3.05 5.98
CA LEU A 34 0.99 -2.63 5.21
C LEU A 34 0.92 -1.11 5.07
N MET A 35 1.99 -0.45 5.50
CA MET A 35 2.14 1.00 5.53
C MET A 35 3.12 1.41 4.43
N HIS A 36 2.68 2.30 3.56
CA HIS A 36 3.52 3.00 2.61
C HIS A 36 3.89 4.36 3.22
N THR A 37 5.17 4.70 3.17
CA THR A 37 5.75 5.96 3.66
C THR A 37 6.34 6.73 2.49
N THR A 38 6.83 7.95 2.74
CA THR A 38 7.66 8.62 1.73
C THR A 38 8.97 7.85 1.52
N SER A 39 9.52 7.89 0.30
CA SER A 39 10.74 7.15 -0.06
C SER A 39 11.94 7.55 0.79
N GLY A 40 12.06 8.84 1.12
CA GLY A 40 13.19 9.37 1.89
C GLY A 40 13.17 9.02 3.38
N ASN A 41 12.01 8.62 3.91
CA ASN A 41 11.81 8.35 5.33
C ASN A 41 11.53 6.88 5.65
N ALA A 42 11.57 5.96 4.67
CA ALA A 42 11.21 4.56 4.89
C ALA A 42 11.92 3.93 6.12
N ASP A 43 13.25 4.06 6.18
CA ASP A 43 14.04 3.54 7.31
C ASP A 43 13.78 4.32 8.61
N ARG A 44 13.58 5.64 8.51
CA ARG A 44 13.29 6.50 9.65
C ARG A 44 11.98 6.10 10.32
N ILE A 45 10.94 5.80 9.55
CA ILE A 45 9.63 5.43 10.08
C ILE A 45 9.66 4.04 10.72
N VAL A 46 10.41 3.10 10.16
CA VAL A 46 10.63 1.80 10.80
C VAL A 46 11.32 1.99 12.15
N GLY A 47 12.40 2.78 12.20
CA GLY A 47 13.09 3.10 13.45
C GLY A 47 12.19 3.78 14.47
N TRP A 48 11.33 4.70 14.02
CA TRP A 48 10.35 5.37 14.87
C TRP A 48 9.35 4.41 15.50
N LEU A 49 8.75 3.53 14.70
CA LEU A 49 7.78 2.56 15.19
C LEU A 49 8.42 1.58 16.20
N GLU A 50 9.66 1.16 15.92
CA GLU A 50 10.45 0.30 16.81
C GLU A 50 10.82 1.01 18.11
N GLU A 51 11.22 2.28 18.07
CA GLU A 51 11.52 3.07 19.27
C GLU A 51 10.32 3.11 20.22
N TRP A 52 9.15 3.52 19.72
CA TRP A 52 7.92 3.55 20.52
C TRP A 52 7.52 2.18 21.05
N HIS A 53 7.61 1.14 20.21
CA HIS A 53 7.27 -0.22 20.62
C HIS A 53 8.20 -0.75 21.70
N GLN A 54 9.51 -0.52 21.59
CA GLN A 54 10.49 -1.08 22.52
C GLN A 54 10.62 -0.28 23.82
N THR A 55 10.39 1.03 23.78
CA THR A 55 10.67 1.93 24.90
C THR A 55 9.43 2.39 25.65
N GLU A 56 8.31 2.61 24.96
CA GLU A 56 7.09 3.18 25.54
C GLU A 56 5.96 2.16 25.69
N TRP A 57 5.76 1.28 24.70
CA TRP A 57 4.65 0.32 24.68
C TRP A 57 5.06 -1.14 24.42
N PRO A 58 5.98 -1.71 25.22
CA PRO A 58 6.51 -3.06 25.02
C PRO A 58 5.46 -4.17 25.20
N GLU A 59 4.31 -3.87 25.82
CA GLU A 59 3.20 -4.80 25.99
C GLU A 59 2.38 -5.03 24.72
N LEU A 60 2.52 -4.16 23.70
CA LEU A 60 1.83 -4.33 22.43
C LEU A 60 2.36 -5.56 21.69
N LYS A 61 1.43 -6.40 21.24
CA LYS A 61 1.72 -7.56 20.39
C LYS A 61 1.88 -7.09 18.94
N LEU A 62 2.98 -6.40 18.68
CA LEU A 62 3.31 -5.80 17.40
C LEU A 62 4.60 -6.41 16.85
N PHE A 63 4.60 -6.69 15.55
CA PHE A 63 5.80 -7.03 14.79
C PHE A 63 5.90 -6.05 13.64
N ILE A 64 7.05 -5.40 13.52
CA ILE A 64 7.36 -4.47 12.43
C ILE A 64 8.37 -5.17 11.53
N THR A 65 8.13 -5.14 10.22
CA THR A 65 9.05 -5.76 9.26
C THR A 65 9.17 -4.84 8.05
N PRO A 66 10.35 -4.23 7.81
CA PRO A 66 10.57 -3.48 6.59
C PRO A 66 10.53 -4.44 5.39
N ILE A 67 9.69 -4.13 4.42
CA ILE A 67 9.54 -4.91 3.18
C ILE A 67 9.67 -4.05 1.93
N THR A 68 10.29 -2.87 2.06
CA THR A 68 10.43 -1.87 1.00
C THR A 68 11.05 -2.47 -0.27
N GLU A 69 12.12 -3.25 -0.11
CA GLU A 69 12.84 -3.85 -1.25
C GLU A 69 12.22 -5.15 -1.78
N ASN A 70 11.25 -5.72 -1.06
CA ASN A 70 10.62 -6.98 -1.47
C ASN A 70 9.66 -6.81 -2.64
N TYR A 71 9.23 -5.56 -2.93
CA TYR A 71 8.21 -5.28 -3.94
C TYR A 71 8.68 -4.24 -4.95
N ALA A 72 8.38 -4.51 -6.22
CA ALA A 72 8.31 -3.49 -7.25
C ALA A 72 6.90 -2.91 -7.28
N GLN A 73 6.78 -1.61 -7.52
CA GLN A 73 5.49 -0.93 -7.63
C GLN A 73 5.50 0.11 -8.74
N PHE A 74 4.46 0.13 -9.56
CA PHE A 74 4.23 1.18 -10.55
C PHE A 74 2.77 1.63 -10.56
N ALA A 75 2.55 2.90 -10.89
CA ALA A 75 1.21 3.47 -10.99
C ALA A 75 0.74 3.47 -12.45
N VAL A 76 -0.46 2.92 -12.69
CA VAL A 76 -1.18 3.08 -13.95
C VAL A 76 -2.26 4.13 -13.72
N ALA A 77 -1.97 5.37 -14.12
CA ALA A 77 -2.82 6.53 -13.87
C ALA A 77 -3.41 7.12 -15.15
N GLY A 78 -4.63 7.63 -15.05
CA GLY A 78 -5.37 8.27 -16.13
C GLY A 78 -6.73 7.60 -16.41
N PRO A 79 -7.58 8.22 -17.24
CA PRO A 79 -8.94 7.75 -17.50
C PRO A 79 -9.00 6.35 -18.11
N HIS A 80 -7.97 5.95 -18.87
CA HIS A 80 -7.87 4.64 -19.51
C HIS A 80 -7.13 3.57 -18.67
N SER A 81 -6.70 3.90 -17.45
CA SER A 81 -5.94 2.96 -16.59
C SER A 81 -6.68 1.63 -16.36
N ARG A 82 -7.99 1.68 -16.14
CA ARG A 82 -8.84 0.48 -16.02
C ARG A 82 -8.82 -0.36 -17.30
N GLU A 83 -9.03 0.27 -18.45
CA GLU A 83 -9.10 -0.43 -19.75
C GLU A 83 -7.77 -1.09 -20.10
N ILE A 84 -6.65 -0.48 -19.73
CA ILE A 84 -5.32 -1.07 -19.91
C ILE A 84 -5.18 -2.32 -19.04
N LEU A 85 -5.51 -2.23 -17.75
CA LEU A 85 -5.36 -3.37 -16.83
C LEU A 85 -6.32 -4.53 -17.16
N GLN A 86 -7.52 -4.23 -17.66
CA GLN A 86 -8.48 -5.26 -18.09
C GLN A 86 -8.03 -6.07 -19.32
N LYS A 87 -7.02 -5.61 -20.07
CA LYS A 87 -6.43 -6.37 -21.19
C LYS A 87 -5.46 -7.44 -20.74
N LEU A 88 -4.98 -7.36 -19.49
CA LEU A 88 -4.06 -8.33 -18.93
C LEU A 88 -4.84 -9.56 -18.47
N GLU A 89 -4.32 -10.75 -18.77
CA GLU A 89 -4.87 -11.99 -18.22
C GLU A 89 -4.67 -12.01 -16.69
N GLY A 90 -5.67 -12.44 -15.93
CA GLY A 90 -5.56 -12.43 -14.47
C GLY A 90 -6.85 -12.72 -13.74
N THR A 91 -6.79 -12.66 -12.41
CA THR A 91 -7.91 -13.04 -11.52
C THR A 91 -8.68 -11.84 -10.95
N ILE A 92 -8.21 -10.62 -11.22
CA ILE A 92 -8.73 -9.40 -10.59
C ILE A 92 -9.82 -8.78 -11.45
N ASP A 93 -11.02 -8.63 -10.89
CA ASP A 93 -12.10 -7.84 -11.50
C ASP A 93 -11.88 -6.33 -11.24
N PHE A 94 -11.61 -5.59 -12.32
CA PHE A 94 -11.41 -4.14 -12.34
C PHE A 94 -12.68 -3.33 -12.66
N SER A 95 -13.85 -3.99 -12.77
CA SER A 95 -15.15 -3.32 -12.92
C SER A 95 -15.37 -2.26 -11.84
N ARG A 96 -16.16 -1.23 -12.16
CA ARG A 96 -16.39 -0.10 -11.23
C ARG A 96 -17.09 -0.57 -9.95
N GLU A 97 -17.94 -1.57 -10.10
CA GLU A 97 -18.77 -2.17 -9.07
C GLU A 97 -17.93 -3.02 -8.13
N ALA A 98 -16.96 -3.77 -8.67
CA ALA A 98 -16.15 -4.68 -7.87
C ALA A 98 -14.93 -4.01 -7.24
N PHE A 99 -14.47 -2.86 -7.74
CA PHE A 99 -13.20 -2.25 -7.30
C PHE A 99 -13.39 -0.75 -7.05
N ALA A 100 -13.92 -0.36 -5.89
CA ALA A 100 -14.24 1.01 -5.48
C ALA A 100 -13.00 1.83 -5.06
N PRO A 101 -13.08 3.18 -4.99
CA PRO A 101 -11.95 3.99 -4.53
C PRO A 101 -11.46 3.57 -3.14
N LEU A 102 -10.14 3.55 -2.97
CA LEU A 102 -9.43 3.09 -1.77
C LEU A 102 -9.65 1.59 -1.45
N ASP A 103 -10.07 0.78 -2.41
CA ASP A 103 -10.00 -0.67 -2.28
C ASP A 103 -8.59 -1.20 -2.51
N TYR A 104 -8.37 -2.37 -1.96
CA TYR A 104 -7.24 -3.25 -2.18
C TYR A 104 -7.72 -4.60 -2.68
N LYS A 105 -7.01 -5.16 -3.67
CA LYS A 105 -7.20 -6.55 -4.09
C LYS A 105 -5.85 -7.24 -4.27
N ALA A 106 -5.78 -8.50 -3.85
CA ALA A 106 -4.70 -9.41 -4.21
C ALA A 106 -5.19 -10.41 -5.24
N GLY A 107 -4.32 -10.82 -6.15
CA GLY A 107 -4.64 -11.77 -7.19
C GLY A 107 -3.44 -12.01 -8.09
N GLU A 108 -3.72 -12.24 -9.36
CA GLU A 108 -2.71 -12.51 -10.38
C GLU A 108 -2.95 -11.64 -11.60
N LEU A 109 -1.85 -11.19 -12.23
CA LEU A 109 -1.82 -10.62 -13.57
C LEU A 109 -0.68 -11.28 -14.35
N CYS A 110 -0.96 -11.79 -15.55
CA CYS A 110 0.01 -12.43 -16.45
C CYS A 110 0.87 -13.52 -15.76
N GLY A 111 0.28 -14.36 -14.89
CA GLY A 111 1.04 -15.38 -14.16
C GLY A 111 1.82 -14.88 -12.95
N VAL A 112 1.78 -13.56 -12.65
CA VAL A 112 2.51 -12.94 -11.56
C VAL A 112 1.56 -12.61 -10.40
N PRO A 113 1.88 -13.02 -9.15
CA PRO A 113 1.10 -12.61 -7.98
C PRO A 113 1.23 -11.10 -7.77
N VAL A 114 0.10 -10.40 -7.73
CA VAL A 114 0.05 -8.95 -7.57
C VAL A 114 -0.87 -8.50 -6.45
N ARG A 115 -0.59 -7.30 -5.96
CA ARG A 115 -1.45 -6.48 -5.11
C ARG A 115 -1.80 -5.21 -5.89
N ILE A 116 -3.08 -4.89 -5.92
CA ILE A 116 -3.59 -3.70 -6.59
C ILE A 116 -4.19 -2.77 -5.55
N TYR A 117 -3.78 -1.51 -5.58
CA TYR A 117 -4.35 -0.45 -4.74
C TYR A 117 -5.05 0.57 -5.62
N ARG A 118 -6.37 0.78 -5.44
CA ARG A 118 -7.10 1.84 -6.15
C ARG A 118 -6.93 3.17 -5.42
N ILE A 119 -5.71 3.70 -5.49
CA ILE A 119 -5.27 4.97 -4.89
C ILE A 119 -4.70 5.89 -5.97
N SER A 120 -4.72 7.19 -5.69
CA SER A 120 -4.29 8.22 -6.64
C SER A 120 -3.64 9.37 -5.90
N PHE A 121 -2.46 9.78 -6.39
CA PHE A 121 -1.80 11.02 -5.98
C PHE A 121 -2.00 12.16 -6.99
N SER A 122 -2.54 11.85 -8.18
CA SER A 122 -2.80 12.84 -9.25
C SER A 122 -4.23 13.36 -9.28
N GLY A 123 -5.14 12.77 -8.50
CA GLY A 123 -6.59 13.04 -8.57
C GLY A 123 -7.32 12.28 -9.67
N GLU A 124 -6.58 11.67 -10.60
CA GLU A 124 -7.13 10.84 -11.68
C GLU A 124 -7.47 9.42 -11.21
N LEU A 125 -8.20 8.68 -12.05
CA LEU A 125 -8.33 7.23 -11.86
C LEU A 125 -6.93 6.59 -11.92
N SER A 126 -6.56 5.88 -10.86
CA SER A 126 -5.24 5.27 -10.74
C SER A 126 -5.32 3.94 -10.01
N TYR A 127 -4.40 3.06 -10.39
CA TYR A 127 -4.16 1.76 -9.78
C TYR A 127 -2.65 1.61 -9.58
N GLU A 128 -2.23 1.42 -8.34
CA GLU A 128 -0.85 1.02 -8.06
C GLU A 128 -0.76 -0.50 -8.12
N VAL A 129 0.11 -1.00 -9.00
CA VAL A 129 0.36 -2.42 -9.22
C VAL A 129 1.64 -2.78 -8.48
N CYS A 130 1.52 -3.66 -7.50
CA CYS A 130 2.60 -4.11 -6.63
C CYS A 130 2.83 -5.60 -6.83
N MET A 131 4.09 -5.99 -6.99
CA MET A 131 4.50 -7.37 -7.28
C MET A 131 5.85 -7.65 -6.62
N PRO A 132 6.25 -8.93 -6.48
CA PRO A 132 7.61 -9.26 -6.05
C PRO A 132 8.65 -8.49 -6.87
N ALA A 133 9.69 -7.97 -6.22
CA ALA A 133 10.67 -7.09 -6.88
C ALA A 133 11.32 -7.72 -8.12
N ASN A 134 11.54 -9.04 -8.10
CA ASN A 134 12.10 -9.79 -9.22
C ASN A 134 11.15 -9.98 -10.41
N SER A 135 9.87 -9.59 -10.29
CA SER A 135 8.88 -9.62 -11.38
C SER A 135 8.65 -8.25 -12.02
N GLY A 136 9.30 -7.18 -11.52
CA GLY A 136 9.09 -5.81 -11.99
C GLY A 136 9.83 -5.42 -13.28
N LEU A 137 10.68 -6.30 -13.84
CA LEU A 137 11.46 -6.01 -15.03
C LEU A 137 10.69 -6.34 -16.31
N ALA A 138 10.61 -5.35 -17.20
CA ALA A 138 10.39 -5.50 -18.64
C ALA A 138 11.72 -5.83 -19.34
#